data_AF-A0A1Z9HDW9-F1
#
_entry.id   AF-A0A1Z9HDW9-F1
#
_cell.length_a   1.000
_cell.length_b   1.000
_cell.length_c   1.000
_cell.angle_alpha   90.00
_cell.angle_beta   90.00
_cell.angle_gamma   90.00
#
_symmetry.space_group_name_H-M   'P 1'
#
loop_
_entity.id
_entity.type
_entity.pdbx_description
1 polymer ?
#
loop_
_entity_poly.entity_id
_entity_poly.type
_entity_poly.pdbx_seq_one_letter_code
_entity_poly.pdbx_strand_id
1 'polypeptide(L)' 'QHFDGFEGCLGDLNGDNEVNFSDLQVVLSAWGLSDGGDLNDDGETGFSDLQIVLSSWDNDC' A
#
# COMPACT_ATOMS: atom_id res chain seq x y z
N GLN A 1 8.79 20.55 17.46
CA GLN A 1 7.83 19.46 17.66
C GLN A 1 6.99 19.42 16.39
N HIS A 2 7.55 18.82 15.33
CA HIS A 2 6.86 18.70 14.03
C HIS A 2 6.28 17.28 14.01
N PHE A 3 4.96 17.23 13.85
CA PHE A 3 4.13 16.04 13.99
C PHE A 3 4.46 15.05 12.88
N ASP A 4 4.66 13.79 13.27
CA ASP A 4 4.93 12.67 12.39
C ASP A 4 3.83 12.60 11.31
N GLY A 5 4.18 13.04 10.10
CA GLY A 5 3.32 12.98 8.93
C GLY A 5 3.17 11.53 8.49
N PHE A 6 1.94 11.05 8.45
CA PHE A 6 1.53 10.01 7.50
C PHE A 6 1.71 10.58 6.10
N GLU A 7 2.95 10.66 5.62
CA GLU A 7 3.29 11.10 4.25
C GLU A 7 3.66 9.89 3.38
N GLY A 8 3.11 8.70 3.71
CA GLY A 8 3.12 7.58 2.79
C GLY A 8 2.10 7.82 1.68
N CYS A 9 2.53 7.65 0.43
CA CYS A 9 1.64 7.70 -0.73
C CYS A 9 0.50 6.69 -0.57
N LEU A 10 -0.60 6.91 -1.27
CA LEU A 10 -1.59 5.85 -1.49
C LEU A 10 -0.90 4.71 -2.27
N GLY A 11 -0.55 3.61 -1.58
CA GLY A 11 0.22 2.50 -2.15
C GLY A 11 1.61 2.26 -1.52
N ASP A 12 2.11 3.18 -0.68
CA ASP A 12 3.29 2.94 0.18
C ASP A 12 2.85 2.21 1.45
N LEU A 13 3.03 0.90 1.46
CA LEU A 13 2.58 -0.02 2.49
C LEU A 13 3.68 -0.35 3.49
N ASN A 14 4.95 -0.19 3.10
CA ASN A 14 6.09 -0.46 3.97
C ASN A 14 6.63 0.80 4.68
N GLY A 15 6.17 1.99 4.28
CA GLY A 15 6.54 3.28 4.84
C GLY A 15 7.94 3.74 4.47
N ASP A 16 8.45 3.33 3.29
CA ASP A 16 9.76 3.75 2.78
C ASP A 16 9.72 4.94 1.82
N ASN A 17 8.52 5.49 1.60
CA ASN A 17 8.19 6.58 0.69
C ASN A 17 8.40 6.28 -0.81
N GLU A 18 8.57 5.01 -1.20
CA GLU A 18 8.69 4.59 -2.59
C GLU A 18 7.64 3.53 -2.92
N VAL A 19 6.71 3.79 -3.85
CA VAL A 19 5.77 2.74 -4.28
C VAL A 19 6.46 1.79 -5.26
N ASN A 20 6.96 0.66 -4.74
CA ASN A 20 7.76 -0.30 -5.48
C ASN A 20 7.36 -1.76 -5.21
N PHE A 21 8.24 -2.70 -5.59
CA PHE A 21 8.00 -4.13 -5.42
C PHE A 21 7.83 -4.55 -3.94
N SER A 22 8.37 -3.78 -3.01
CA SER A 22 8.24 -4.01 -1.57
C SER A 22 6.80 -3.83 -1.10
N ASP A 23 6.08 -2.83 -1.59
CA ASP A 23 4.65 -2.64 -1.29
C ASP A 23 3.80 -3.74 -1.89
N LEU A 24 4.14 -4.15 -3.12
CA LEU A 24 3.49 -5.29 -3.75
C LEU A 24 3.67 -6.57 -2.93
N GLN A 25 4.84 -6.78 -2.31
CA GLN A 25 5.03 -7.92 -1.41
C GLN A 25 4.10 -7.86 -0.19
N VAL A 26 3.80 -6.67 0.33
CA VAL A 26 2.84 -6.51 1.43
C VAL A 26 1.45 -6.98 0.98
N VAL A 27 0.95 -6.50 -0.16
CA VAL A 27 -0.36 -6.93 -0.72
C VAL A 27 -0.39 -8.44 -0.95
N LEU A 28 0.66 -9.02 -1.55
CA LEU A 28 0.73 -10.45 -1.82
C LEU A 28 0.84 -11.29 -0.54
N SER A 29 1.52 -10.78 0.49
CA SER A 29 1.65 -11.47 1.78
C SER A 29 0.33 -11.58 2.53
N ALA A 30 -0.58 -10.65 2.28
CA ALA A 30 -1.88 -10.57 2.93
C ALA A 30 -3.06 -10.90 2.00
N TRP A 31 -2.79 -11.48 0.83
CA TRP A 31 -3.79 -11.82 -0.16
C TRP A 31 -4.91 -12.71 0.41
N GLY A 32 -6.15 -12.22 0.34
CA GLY A 32 -7.34 -12.88 0.91
C GLY A 32 -7.48 -12.74 2.42
N LEU A 33 -6.71 -11.87 3.07
CA LEU A 33 -6.89 -11.47 4.47
C LEU A 33 -7.60 -10.10 4.52
N SER A 34 -8.24 -9.80 5.65
CA SER A 34 -9.06 -8.60 5.84
C SER A 34 -8.32 -7.40 6.43
N ASP A 35 -7.08 -7.58 6.91
CA ASP A 35 -6.46 -6.63 7.84
C ASP A 35 -5.17 -5.97 7.32
N GLY A 36 -4.59 -6.45 6.22
CA GLY A 36 -3.28 -5.96 5.75
C GLY A 36 -3.23 -5.78 4.24
N GLY A 37 -2.89 -4.60 3.74
CA GLY A 37 -2.85 -4.35 2.30
C GLY A 37 -4.22 -4.16 1.65
N ASP A 38 -5.30 -4.07 2.43
CA ASP A 38 -6.60 -3.53 2.01
C ASP A 38 -6.46 -2.01 1.90
N LEU A 39 -6.32 -1.53 0.66
CA LEU A 39 -6.12 -0.12 0.32
C LEU A 39 -7.43 0.57 -0.08
N ASN A 40 -8.48 -0.21 -0.36
CA ASN A 40 -9.79 0.31 -0.76
C ASN A 40 -10.86 0.21 0.36
N ASP A 41 -10.48 -0.33 1.52
CA ASP A 41 -11.31 -0.58 2.70
C ASP A 41 -12.56 -1.44 2.38
N ASP A 42 -12.44 -2.40 1.44
CA ASP A 42 -13.54 -3.29 1.07
C ASP A 42 -13.65 -4.56 1.95
N GLY A 43 -12.68 -4.75 2.84
CA GLY A 43 -12.60 -5.85 3.80
C GLY A 43 -11.87 -7.08 3.29
N GLU A 44 -11.30 -7.05 2.07
CA GLU A 44 -10.48 -8.13 1.52
C GLU A 44 -9.30 -7.59 0.72
N THR A 45 -8.08 -8.01 1.07
CA THR A 45 -6.91 -7.72 0.25
C THR A 45 -6.88 -8.58 -1.01
N GLY A 46 -6.94 -7.93 -2.17
CA GLY A 46 -7.01 -8.62 -3.44
C GLY A 46 -6.60 -7.78 -4.65
N PHE A 47 -7.27 -8.06 -5.77
CA PHE A 47 -6.88 -7.48 -7.05
C PHE A 47 -7.13 -5.97 -7.12
N SER A 48 -8.16 -5.49 -6.44
CA SER A 48 -8.47 -4.05 -6.34
C SER A 48 -7.33 -3.29 -5.66
N ASP A 49 -6.76 -3.82 -4.58
CA ASP A 49 -5.64 -3.21 -3.86
C ASP A 49 -4.35 -3.26 -4.66
N LEU A 50 -4.11 -4.39 -5.34
CA LEU A 50 -2.98 -4.51 -6.26
C LEU A 50 -3.07 -3.48 -7.40
N GLN A 51 -4.27 -3.19 -7.91
CA GLN A 51 -4.44 -2.12 -8.90
C GLN A 51 -4.10 -0.75 -8.34
N ILE A 52 -4.38 -0.49 -7.07
CA ILE A 52 -4.03 0.77 -6.41
C ILE A 52 -2.50 0.92 -6.35
N VAL A 53 -1.77 -0.10 -5.87
CA VAL A 53 -0.29 -0.09 -5.84
C VAL A 53 0.29 0.13 -7.24
N LEU A 54 -0.23 -0.57 -8.25
CA LEU A 54 0.24 -0.41 -9.63
C LEU A 54 -0.12 0.95 -10.23
N SER A 55 -1.22 1.58 -9.79
CA SER A 55 -1.59 2.92 -10.25
C SER A 55 -0.69 4.01 -9.68
N SER A 56 -0.11 3.75 -8.51
CA SER A 56 0.83 4.63 -7.83
C SER A 56 2.30 4.24 -8.06
N TRP A 57 2.59 3.23 -8.86
CA TRP A 57 3.93 2.71 -9.10
C TRP A 57 4.92 3.80 -9.53
N ASP A 58 6.12 3.82 -8.94
CA ASP A 58 7.17 4.82 -9.19
C ASP A 58 6.74 6.26 -8.86
N ASN A 59 5.70 6.45 -8.03
CA ASN A 59 5.47 7.73 -7.37
C ASN A 59 6.26 7.75 -6.06
N ASP A 60 7.17 8.72 -5.97
CA ASP A 60 7.85 9.07 -4.73
C ASP A 60 6.97 10.01 -3.91
N CYS A 61 6.93 9.76 -2.60
CA CYS A 61 6.51 10.73 -1.58
C CYS A 61 7.73 11.15 -0.74
#